data_AF-A0A7S3AY15-F1
#
_entry.id   AF-A0A7S3AY15-F1
#
_cell.length_a   1.000
_cell.length_b   1.000
_cell.length_c   1.000
_cell.angle_alpha   90.00
_cell.angle_beta   90.00
_cell.angle_gamma   90.00
#
_symmetry.space_group_name_H-M   'P 1'
#
loop_
_entity.id
_entity.type
_entity.pdbx_description
1 polymer ?
#
loop_
_entity_poly.entity_id
_entity_poly.type
_entity_poly.pdbx_seq_one_letter_code
_entity_poly.pdbx_strand_id
1 'polypeptide(L)'
;MLMGQHRFVLSPRGNGLDAHRTWEALLVGAIPIVRSSKLNPLYDNLPILIVKDWNDVTPRLLRDFYKEVQSKLSLYHYERLFADYWIGQMAVQRERCLAEIRASTAPEYVYRYNSPGGWVAVKDGKPLPAPTLDVDAPAGGGGRRHGRGMMGR
;
A
#
# COMPACT_ATOMS: atom_id res chain seq x y z
N MET A 1 28.11 7.88 14.02
CA MET A 1 27.71 7.13 12.81
C MET A 1 28.24 7.88 11.61
N LEU A 2 29.16 7.31 10.82
CA LEU A 2 29.96 8.02 9.80
C LEU A 2 29.10 8.65 8.68
N MET A 3 27.93 8.08 8.41
CA MET A 3 27.06 8.46 7.27
C MET A 3 26.42 9.83 7.43
N GLY A 4 26.06 10.25 8.65
CA GLY A 4 25.46 11.57 8.91
C GLY A 4 26.44 12.74 8.75
N GLN A 5 27.71 12.47 8.50
CA GLN A 5 28.74 13.49 8.27
C GLN A 5 28.96 13.78 6.77
N HIS A 6 28.30 13.03 5.89
CA HIS A 6 28.44 13.18 4.44
C HIS A 6 27.09 13.46 3.79
N ARG A 7 27.09 14.29 2.75
CA ARG A 7 25.87 14.61 1.98
C ARG A 7 25.36 13.43 1.17
N PHE A 8 26.27 12.58 0.70
CA PHE A 8 25.96 11.45 -0.18
C PHE A 8 26.54 10.15 0.36
N VAL A 9 25.81 9.05 0.16
CA VAL A 9 26.23 7.70 0.55
C VAL A 9 26.02 6.76 -0.63
N LEU A 10 27.07 6.09 -1.08
CA LEU A 10 26.92 4.99 -2.03
C LEU A 10 26.18 3.83 -1.38
N SER A 11 25.09 3.39 -1.98
CA SER A 11 24.29 2.25 -1.55
C SER A 11 24.16 1.23 -2.69
N PRO A 12 25.26 0.51 -3.00
CA PRO A 12 25.21 -0.58 -3.96
C PRO A 12 24.34 -1.71 -3.43
N ARG A 13 23.80 -2.52 -4.35
CA ARG A 13 23.03 -3.71 -4.01
C ARG A 13 23.87 -4.66 -3.16
N GLY A 14 23.25 -5.24 -2.14
CA GLY A 14 23.84 -6.32 -1.34
C GLY A 14 23.44 -7.68 -1.91
N ASN A 15 23.13 -8.63 -1.02
CA ASN A 15 22.55 -9.93 -1.40
C ASN A 15 21.11 -9.82 -1.96
N GLY A 16 20.45 -8.67 -1.74
CA GLY A 16 19.14 -8.31 -2.29
C GLY A 16 19.20 -7.12 -3.24
N LEU A 17 18.05 -6.76 -3.84
CA LEU A 17 17.95 -5.59 -4.71
C LEU A 17 18.01 -4.27 -3.94
N ASP A 18 17.60 -4.27 -2.66
CA ASP A 18 17.78 -3.18 -1.72
C ASP A 18 18.90 -3.48 -0.71
N ALA A 19 19.33 -2.43 -0.02
CA ALA A 19 20.29 -2.51 1.07
C ALA A 19 19.75 -1.68 2.24
N HIS A 20 19.93 -2.18 3.48
CA HIS A 20 19.62 -1.43 4.71
C HIS A 20 20.24 -0.04 4.70
N ARG A 21 21.45 0.07 4.12
CA ARG A 21 22.20 1.31 3.94
C ARG A 21 21.41 2.43 3.24
N THR A 22 20.52 2.10 2.30
CA THR A 22 19.68 3.10 1.61
C THR A 22 18.75 3.79 2.60
N TRP A 23 18.06 3.00 3.42
CA TRP A 23 17.09 3.48 4.40
C TRP A 23 17.77 4.17 5.58
N GLU A 24 18.87 3.59 6.08
CA GLU A 24 19.70 4.22 7.12
C GLU A 24 20.23 5.58 6.70
N ALA A 25 20.71 5.72 5.46
CA ALA A 25 21.20 7.00 4.93
C ALA A 25 20.10 8.07 4.96
N LEU A 26 18.89 7.72 4.50
CA LEU A 26 17.75 8.63 4.51
C LEU A 26 17.37 9.06 5.94
N LEU A 27 17.35 8.11 6.88
CA LEU A 27 17.03 8.38 8.28
C LEU A 27 18.02 9.32 8.95
N VAL A 28 19.29 9.33 8.53
CA VAL A 28 20.32 10.25 9.03
C VAL A 28 20.49 11.51 8.18
N GLY A 29 19.60 11.75 7.21
CA GLY A 29 19.60 12.95 6.36
C GLY A 29 20.65 12.96 5.23
N ALA A 30 21.29 11.82 4.96
CA ALA A 30 22.18 11.67 3.83
C ALA A 30 21.42 11.21 2.57
N ILE A 31 21.90 11.59 1.39
CA ILE A 31 21.31 11.22 0.10
C ILE A 31 21.95 9.91 -0.39
N PRO A 32 21.22 8.79 -0.41
CA PRO A 32 21.75 7.56 -0.97
C PRO A 32 21.87 7.64 -2.49
N ILE A 33 22.92 7.03 -3.02
CA ILE A 33 23.15 6.83 -4.45
C ILE A 33 22.97 5.34 -4.75
N VAL A 34 22.00 4.99 -5.59
CA VAL A 34 21.63 3.61 -5.92
C VAL A 34 21.66 3.37 -7.42
N ARG A 35 21.85 2.12 -7.84
CA ARG A 35 21.71 1.74 -9.24
C ARG A 35 20.25 1.39 -9.56
N SER A 36 19.75 1.94 -10.67
CA SER A 36 18.39 1.74 -11.18
C SER A 36 17.99 0.27 -11.20
N SER A 37 16.77 -0.03 -10.73
CA SER A 37 16.27 -1.39 -10.56
C SER A 37 14.74 -1.43 -10.62
N LYS A 38 14.15 -2.62 -10.47
CA LYS A 38 12.70 -2.78 -10.27
C LYS A 38 12.18 -2.15 -8.98
N LEU A 39 13.06 -1.76 -8.06
CA LEU A 39 12.71 -1.08 -6.81
C LEU A 39 12.56 0.44 -6.95
N ASN A 40 12.80 1.03 -8.13
CA ASN A 40 12.64 2.48 -8.31
C ASN A 40 11.30 3.03 -7.78
N PRO A 41 10.14 2.35 -7.95
CA PRO A 41 8.87 2.83 -7.39
C PRO A 41 8.85 2.94 -5.86
N LEU A 42 9.69 2.17 -5.15
CA LEU A 42 9.84 2.29 -3.69
C LEU A 42 10.50 3.61 -3.28
N TYR A 43 11.26 4.21 -4.20
CA TYR A 43 12.05 5.41 -3.99
C TYR A 43 11.34 6.70 -4.46
N ASP A 44 10.15 6.59 -5.04
CA ASP A 44 9.43 7.77 -5.53
C ASP A 44 9.22 8.80 -4.40
N ASN A 45 9.42 10.08 -4.72
CA ASN A 45 9.32 11.17 -3.75
C ASN A 45 10.20 11.00 -2.50
N LEU A 46 11.35 10.32 -2.63
CA LEU A 46 12.42 10.32 -1.63
C LEU A 46 13.70 10.92 -2.22
N PRO A 47 14.58 11.55 -1.41
CA PRO A 47 15.82 12.16 -1.88
C PRO A 47 16.89 11.09 -2.15
N ILE A 48 16.72 10.33 -3.25
CA ILE A 48 17.61 9.25 -3.67
C ILE A 48 18.16 9.54 -5.07
N LEU A 49 19.48 9.53 -5.22
CA LEU A 49 20.10 9.65 -6.53
C LEU A 49 20.15 8.27 -7.21
N ILE A 50 19.29 8.06 -8.20
CA ILE A 50 19.24 6.81 -8.98
C ILE A 50 20.08 6.96 -10.25
N VAL A 51 21.13 6.16 -10.38
CA VAL A 51 22.03 6.14 -11.56
C VAL A 51 21.87 4.86 -12.39
N LYS A 52 22.20 4.89 -13.68
CA LYS A 52 22.18 3.69 -14.53
C LYS A 52 23.49 2.91 -14.39
N ASP A 53 24.60 3.64 -14.38
CA ASP A 53 25.95 3.14 -14.19
C ASP A 53 26.69 3.92 -13.10
N TRP A 54 27.66 3.29 -12.44
CA TRP A 54 28.46 3.97 -11.42
C TRP A 54 29.37 5.04 -12.00
N ASN A 55 29.75 4.92 -13.28
CA ASN A 55 30.52 5.94 -13.99
C ASN A 55 29.74 7.24 -14.22
N ASP A 56 28.41 7.23 -14.08
CA ASP A 56 27.58 8.44 -14.17
C ASP A 56 27.79 9.37 -12.95
N VAL A 57 28.34 8.84 -11.85
CA VAL A 57 28.52 9.57 -10.59
C VAL A 57 29.68 10.55 -10.72
N THR A 58 29.36 11.79 -11.10
CA THR A 58 30.33 12.88 -11.26
C THR A 58 30.12 14.00 -10.23
N PRO A 59 31.16 14.79 -9.88
CA PRO A 59 31.01 15.93 -8.99
C PRO A 59 29.96 16.95 -9.46
N ARG A 60 29.77 17.08 -10.78
CA ARG A 60 28.74 17.96 -11.35
C ARG A 60 27.34 17.41 -11.04
N LEU A 61 27.09 16.14 -11.36
CA LEU A 61 25.82 15.48 -11.05
C LEU A 61 25.44 15.62 -9.57
N LEU A 62 26.39 15.34 -8.67
CA LEU A 62 26.16 15.43 -7.23
C LEU A 62 25.80 16.84 -6.78
N ARG A 63 26.47 17.88 -7.30
CA ARG A 63 26.16 19.28 -6.97
C ARG A 63 24.78 19.70 -7.48
N ASP A 64 24.46 19.33 -8.72
CA ASP A 64 23.20 19.70 -9.35
C ASP A 64 22.03 19.00 -8.65
N PHE A 65 22.17 17.70 -8.36
CA PHE A 65 21.17 16.95 -7.59
C PHE A 65 21.01 17.47 -6.16
N TYR A 66 22.10 17.84 -5.48
CA TYR A 66 22.01 18.41 -4.13
C TYR A 66 21.20 19.71 -4.12
N LYS A 67 21.39 20.60 -5.12
CA LYS A 67 20.58 21.82 -5.25
C LYS A 67 19.11 21.52 -5.46
N GLU A 68 18.80 20.50 -6.27
CA GLU A 68 17.43 20.03 -6.47
C GLU A 68 16.81 19.49 -5.18
N VAL A 69 17.53 18.67 -4.42
CA VAL A 69 17.06 18.17 -3.13
C VAL A 69 16.76 19.33 -2.18
N GLN A 70 17.65 20.32 -2.12
CA GLN A 70 17.47 21.49 -1.26
C GLN A 70 16.24 22.32 -1.65
N SER A 71 15.93 22.47 -2.94
CA SER A 71 14.74 23.21 -3.39
C SER A 71 13.43 22.42 -3.22
N LYS A 72 13.50 21.10 -3.04
CA LYS A 72 12.34 20.21 -2.89
C LYS A 72 12.20 19.61 -1.50
N LEU A 73 12.91 20.09 -0.49
CA LEU A 73 12.93 19.49 0.86
C LEU A 73 11.53 19.25 1.44
N SER A 74 10.60 20.18 1.26
CA SER A 74 9.22 20.09 1.75
C SER A 74 8.30 19.20 0.89
N LEU A 75 8.76 18.73 -0.27
CA LEU A 75 8.01 17.90 -1.20
C LEU A 75 8.35 16.41 -1.07
N TYR A 76 9.34 16.06 -0.25
CA TYR A 76 9.71 14.66 -0.03
C TYR A 76 8.79 13.98 0.99
N HIS A 77 8.42 12.74 0.67
CA HIS A 77 7.48 11.93 1.41
C HIS A 77 8.22 11.04 2.42
N TYR A 78 8.77 11.65 3.47
CA TYR A 78 9.55 10.94 4.49
C TYR A 78 8.73 9.93 5.31
N GLU A 79 7.40 10.03 5.31
CA GLU A 79 6.51 9.03 5.92
C GLU A 79 6.74 7.61 5.34
N ARG A 80 7.22 7.52 4.10
CA ARG A 80 7.54 6.25 3.44
C ARG A 80 8.70 5.48 4.08
N LEU A 81 9.49 6.13 4.95
CA LEU A 81 10.55 5.48 5.71
C LEU A 81 10.02 4.61 6.86
N PHE A 82 8.75 4.79 7.23
CA PHE A 82 8.17 4.15 8.41
C PHE A 82 7.18 3.05 8.03
N ALA A 83 7.05 2.05 8.91
CA ALA A 83 6.28 0.85 8.64
C ALA A 83 4.77 1.12 8.55
N ASP A 84 4.27 2.10 9.29
CA ASP A 84 2.87 2.51 9.32
C ASP A 84 2.34 2.95 7.95
N TYR A 85 3.14 3.70 7.17
CA TYR A 85 2.79 4.05 5.79
C TYR A 85 2.48 2.81 4.96
N TRP A 86 3.38 1.82 4.98
CA TRP A 86 3.26 0.60 4.18
C TRP A 86 2.17 -0.33 4.67
N ILE A 87 1.99 -0.43 5.99
CA ILE A 87 0.85 -1.15 6.59
C ILE A 87 -0.47 -0.54 6.11
N GLY A 88 -0.57 0.79 6.05
CA GLY A 88 -1.72 1.49 5.48
C GLY A 88 -1.97 1.15 4.01
N GLN A 89 -0.92 1.19 3.17
CA GLN A 89 -1.04 0.83 1.75
C GLN A 89 -1.48 -0.64 1.56
N MET A 90 -0.93 -1.56 2.35
CA MET A 90 -1.33 -2.98 2.32
C MET A 90 -2.80 -3.16 2.74
N ALA A 91 -3.27 -2.44 3.76
CA ALA A 91 -4.66 -2.49 4.19
C ALA A 91 -5.61 -2.00 3.09
N VAL A 92 -5.30 -0.87 2.43
CA VAL A 92 -6.08 -0.35 1.30
C VAL A 92 -6.13 -1.37 0.16
N GLN A 93 -4.98 -1.94 -0.22
CA GLN A 93 -4.93 -2.92 -1.30
C GLN A 93 -5.70 -4.19 -0.96
N ARG A 94 -5.63 -4.66 0.29
CA ARG A 94 -6.43 -5.78 0.77
C ARG A 94 -7.93 -5.52 0.60
N GLU A 95 -8.43 -4.36 1.00
CA GLU A 95 -9.86 -4.05 0.87
C GLU A 95 -10.31 -3.96 -0.60
N ARG A 96 -9.46 -3.45 -1.49
CA ARG A 96 -9.74 -3.47 -2.95
C ARG A 96 -9.93 -4.90 -3.46
N CYS A 97 -8.99 -5.79 -3.16
CA CYS A 97 -9.10 -7.19 -3.57
C CYS A 97 -10.34 -7.88 -2.97
N LEU A 98 -10.67 -7.60 -1.70
CA LEU A 98 -11.87 -8.15 -1.08
C LEU A 98 -13.16 -7.60 -1.70
N ALA A 99 -13.19 -6.32 -2.08
CA ALA A 99 -14.31 -5.70 -2.75
C ALA A 99 -14.57 -6.32 -4.13
N GLU A 100 -13.51 -6.60 -4.90
CA GLU A 100 -13.61 -7.29 -6.20
C GLU A 100 -14.19 -8.71 -6.05
N ILE A 101 -13.74 -9.46 -5.04
CA ILE A 101 -14.29 -10.79 -4.74
C ILE A 101 -15.76 -10.70 -4.32
N ARG A 102 -16.11 -9.73 -3.46
CA ARG A 102 -17.50 -9.52 -3.04
C ARG A 102 -18.39 -9.12 -4.21
N ALA A 103 -17.91 -8.27 -5.12
CA ALA A 103 -18.63 -7.88 -6.31
C ALA A 103 -18.84 -9.06 -7.27
N SER A 104 -17.82 -9.90 -7.47
CA SER A 104 -17.93 -11.08 -8.35
C SER A 104 -18.81 -12.20 -7.78
N THR A 105 -18.99 -12.23 -6.46
CA THR A 105 -19.86 -13.18 -5.76
C THR A 105 -21.19 -12.58 -5.32
N ALA A 106 -21.41 -11.28 -5.59
CA ALA A 106 -22.63 -10.60 -5.21
C ALA A 106 -23.80 -11.17 -6.02
N PRO A 107 -24.90 -11.56 -5.37
CA PRO A 107 -26.12 -11.92 -6.09
C PRO A 107 -26.61 -10.73 -6.93
N GLU A 108 -26.99 -11.00 -8.17
CA GLU A 108 -27.53 -9.99 -9.07
C GLU A 108 -28.91 -9.57 -8.57
N TYR A 109 -29.02 -8.30 -8.13
CA TYR A 109 -30.27 -7.71 -7.72
C TYR A 109 -30.75 -6.73 -8.78
N VAL A 110 -31.99 -6.89 -9.22
CA VAL A 110 -32.68 -5.89 -10.04
C VAL A 110 -33.61 -5.09 -9.14
N TYR A 111 -33.37 -3.79 -9.05
CA TYR A 111 -34.27 -2.88 -8.34
C TYR A 111 -35.39 -2.44 -9.27
N ARG A 112 -36.65 -2.63 -8.86
CA ARG A 112 -37.81 -2.13 -9.59
C ARG A 112 -38.56 -1.10 -8.74
N TYR A 113 -38.97 -0.02 -9.39
CA TYR A 113 -39.84 0.97 -8.78
C TYR A 113 -41.29 0.48 -8.81
N ASN A 114 -41.94 0.41 -7.64
CA ASN A 114 -43.38 0.14 -7.54
C ASN A 114 -44.09 1.36 -6.94
N SER A 115 -44.99 1.98 -7.70
CA SER A 115 -45.90 3.01 -7.20
C SER A 115 -47.02 2.30 -6.41
N PRO A 116 -47.05 2.30 -5.06
CA PRO A 116 -46.74 3.37 -4.10
C PRO A 116 -45.78 2.94 -2.95
N GLY A 117 -44.98 1.89 -3.17
CA GLY A 117 -44.17 1.22 -2.13
C GLY A 117 -42.65 1.47 -2.22
N GLY A 118 -42.18 2.23 -3.21
CA GLY A 118 -40.76 2.54 -3.38
C GLY A 118 -39.98 1.48 -4.16
N TRP A 119 -38.67 1.39 -3.91
CA TRP A 119 -37.78 0.42 -4.57
C TRP A 119 -37.85 -0.95 -3.90
N VAL A 120 -37.97 -2.01 -4.69
CA VAL A 120 -37.90 -3.40 -4.22
C VAL A 120 -36.77 -4.14 -4.94
N ALA A 121 -35.92 -4.83 -4.17
CA ALA A 121 -34.89 -5.71 -4.71
C ALA A 121 -35.53 -7.03 -5.19
N VAL A 122 -35.22 -7.44 -6.41
CA VAL A 122 -35.69 -8.70 -7.02
C VAL A 122 -34.49 -9.60 -7.31
N LYS A 123 -34.60 -10.88 -6.94
CA LYS A 123 -33.62 -11.92 -7.27
C LYS A 123 -34.35 -13.11 -7.89
N ASP A 124 -33.86 -13.63 -9.02
CA ASP A 124 -34.48 -14.77 -9.74
C ASP A 124 -35.99 -14.59 -10.01
N GLY A 125 -36.40 -13.35 -10.33
CA GLY A 125 -37.79 -12.99 -10.60
C GLY A 125 -38.69 -12.85 -9.36
N LYS A 126 -38.19 -13.10 -8.15
CA LYS A 126 -38.95 -12.99 -6.89
C LYS A 126 -38.54 -11.75 -6.09
N PRO A 127 -39.49 -10.94 -5.59
CA PRO A 127 -39.18 -9.86 -4.67
C PRO A 127 -38.54 -10.42 -3.40
N LEU A 128 -37.46 -9.80 -2.94
CA LEU A 128 -36.92 -10.08 -1.63
C LEU A 128 -37.71 -9.33 -0.55
N PRO A 129 -37.84 -9.92 0.65
CA PRO A 129 -38.32 -9.17 1.80
C PRO A 129 -37.40 -7.97 2.03
N ALA A 130 -37.98 -6.86 2.49
CA ALA A 130 -37.20 -5.70 2.88
C ALA A 130 -36.11 -6.14 3.87
N PRO A 131 -34.86 -5.62 3.74
CA PRO A 131 -33.83 -5.95 4.70
C PRO A 131 -34.34 -5.58 6.10
N THR A 132 -34.45 -6.56 6.99
CA THR A 132 -34.67 -6.27 8.41
C THR A 132 -33.42 -5.56 8.88
N LEU A 133 -33.55 -4.26 9.21
CA LEU A 133 -32.54 -3.56 9.98
C LEU A 133 -32.54 -4.22 11.37
N ASP A 134 -31.68 -5.20 11.53
CA ASP A 134 -31.41 -5.84 12.82
C ASP A 134 -30.62 -4.83 13.65
N VAL A 135 -31.32 -3.85 14.22
CA VAL A 135 -30.76 -2.74 15.01
C VAL A 135 -30.03 -3.22 16.27
N ASP A 136 -30.21 -4.49 16.64
CA ASP A 136 -29.62 -5.12 17.81
C ASP A 136 -28.52 -6.16 17.49
N ALA A 137 -28.13 -6.34 16.22
CA ALA A 137 -27.06 -7.27 15.88
C ALA A 137 -25.70 -6.77 16.39
N PRO A 138 -25.02 -7.48 17.32
CA PRO A 138 -23.75 -7.03 17.85
C PRO A 138 -22.70 -6.99 16.73
N ALA A 139 -21.97 -5.87 16.66
CA ALA A 139 -20.91 -5.66 15.69
C ALA A 139 -19.80 -6.72 15.85
N GLY A 140 -19.81 -7.72 14.97
CA GLY A 140 -18.65 -8.56 14.62
C GLY A 140 -18.12 -9.49 15.72
N GLY A 141 -18.34 -10.79 15.55
CA GLY A 141 -17.63 -11.84 16.29
C GLY A 141 -17.26 -13.00 15.36
N GLY A 142 -16.06 -12.94 14.76
CA GLY A 142 -15.48 -14.07 14.03
C GLY A 142 -15.23 -15.25 14.96
N GLY A 143 -15.90 -16.38 14.75
CA GLY A 143 -15.78 -17.57 15.58
C GLY A 143 -15.72 -18.85 14.75
N ARG A 144 -14.52 -19.44 14.69
CA ARG A 144 -14.18 -20.72 14.03
C ARG A 144 -15.15 -21.84 14.44
N ARG A 145 -15.76 -22.54 13.47
CA ARG A 145 -16.42 -23.83 13.73
C ARG A 145 -15.39 -24.96 13.65
N HIS A 146 -14.98 -25.48 14.80
CA HIS A 146 -14.39 -26.82 14.89
C HIS A 146 -15.49 -27.87 14.70
N GLY A 147 -15.23 -28.83 13.83
CA GLY A 147 -16.10 -30.00 13.63
C GLY A 147 -16.08 -30.94 14.83
N ARG A 148 -17.22 -31.59 15.06
CA ARG A 148 -17.27 -32.87 15.75
C ARG A 148 -18.49 -33.64 15.23
N GLY A 149 -18.22 -34.74 14.52
CA GLY A 149 -19.24 -35.67 14.06
C GLY A 149 -19.81 -36.47 15.22
N MET A 150 -21.06 -36.92 15.05
CA MET A 150 -21.60 -38.04 15.82
C MET A 150 -22.32 -38.99 14.86
N MET A 151 -21.90 -40.25 14.94
CA MET A 151 -22.45 -41.43 14.29
C MET A 151 -23.91 -41.67 14.68
N GLY A 152 -24.67 -42.17 13.72
CA GLY A 152 -26.00 -42.74 13.92
C GLY A 152 -25.96 -44.05 14.72
N ARG A 153 -27.13 -44.39 15.26
CA ARG A 153 -27.44 -45.65 15.94
C ARG A 153 -27.56 -46.80 14.96
#